data_AF-A0A9D8PA00-F1
#
_entry.id   AF-A0A9D8PA00-F1
#
_cell.length_a   1.000
_cell.length_b   1.000
_cell.length_c   1.000
_cell.angle_alpha   90.00
_cell.angle_beta   90.00
_cell.angle_gamma   90.00
#
_symmetry.space_group_name_H-M   'P 1'
#
loop_
_entity.id
_entity.type
_entity.pdbx_description
1 polymer ?
#
loop_
_entity_poly.entity_id
_entity_poly.type
_entity_poly.pdbx_seq_one_letter_code
_entity_poly.pdbx_strand_id
1 'polypeptide(L)' 'MVAFRRSGAMHTIDSMNHFLLSQEIFIAGRAVGVGRDKGEVEKDEEGLQMVKSLGQRMAWLLRKLYG' A
#
# COMPACT_ATOMS: atom_id res chain seq x y z
N MET A 1 -0.99 2.06 -1.35
CA MET A 1 -1.96 1.18 -2.05
C MET A 1 -2.02 1.61 -3.49
N VAL A 2 -1.95 0.68 -4.44
CA VAL A 2 -2.20 0.98 -5.86
C VAL A 2 -3.29 0.03 -6.34
N ALA A 3 -4.36 0.58 -6.90
CA ALA A 3 -5.42 -0.17 -7.56
C ALA A 3 -5.12 -0.24 -9.06
N PHE A 4 -5.12 -1.43 -9.67
CA PHE A 4 -4.78 -1.58 -11.09
C PHE A 4 -5.72 -2.54 -11.83
N ARG A 5 -5.77 -2.38 -13.16
CA ARG A 5 -6.74 -3.06 -14.04
C ARG A 5 -6.18 -4.20 -14.88
N ARG A 6 -4.91 -4.12 -15.26
CA ARG A 6 -4.25 -5.08 -16.17
C ARG A 6 -2.78 -5.34 -15.82
N SER A 7 -1.96 -4.30 -15.68
CA SER A 7 -0.57 -4.38 -15.23
C SER A 7 -0.10 -3.02 -14.71
N GLY A 8 1.12 -2.93 -14.17
CA GLY A 8 1.75 -1.67 -13.76
C GLY A 8 1.75 -1.39 -12.25
N ALA A 9 1.03 -2.17 -11.45
CA ALA A 9 0.98 -1.97 -9.99
C ALA A 9 2.37 -1.93 -9.34
N MET A 10 3.27 -2.84 -9.72
CA MET A 10 4.63 -2.89 -9.19
C MET A 10 5.43 -1.64 -9.56
N HIS A 11 5.41 -1.23 -10.83
CA HIS A 11 6.12 -0.03 -11.26
C HIS A 11 5.59 1.24 -10.58
N THR A 12 4.28 1.35 -10.40
CA THR A 12 3.67 2.48 -9.67
C THR A 12 4.06 2.45 -8.20
N ILE A 13 4.05 1.28 -7.55
CA ILE A 13 4.49 1.13 -6.16
C ILE A 13 5.96 1.49 -6.00
N ASP A 14 6.83 1.03 -6.90
CA ASP A 14 8.26 1.33 -6.83
C ASP A 14 8.51 2.83 -7.02
N SER A 15 7.78 3.48 -7.93
CA SER A 15 7.86 4.94 -8.14
C SER A 15 7.38 5.72 -6.90
N MET A 16 6.27 5.29 -6.30
CA MET A 16 5.76 5.89 -5.05
C MET A 16 6.72 5.67 -3.88
N ASN A 17 7.27 4.47 -3.76
CA ASN A 17 8.22 4.13 -2.72
C ASN A 17 9.49 4.96 -2.86
N HIS A 18 10.00 5.14 -4.09
CA HIS A 18 11.14 5.99 -4.35
C HIS A 18 10.92 7.43 -3.89
N PHE A 19 9.74 8.00 -4.18
CA PHE A 19 9.37 9.34 -3.71
C PHE A 19 9.24 9.41 -2.18
N LEU A 20 8.60 8.43 -1.54
CA LEU A 20 8.45 8.44 -0.08
C LEU A 20 9.79 8.26 0.63
N LEU A 21 10.67 7.40 0.12
CA LEU A 21 12.02 7.21 0.66
C LEU A 21 12.88 8.46 0.50
N SER A 22 12.71 9.25 -0.57
CA SER A 22 13.42 10.53 -0.71
C SER A 22 12.98 11.57 0.33
N GLN A 23 11.79 11.40 0.93
CA GLN A 23 11.28 12.22 2.02
C GLN A 23 11.62 11.62 3.41
N GLU A 24 12.55 10.67 3.47
CA GLU A 24 12.94 9.97 4.70
C GLU A 24 11.78 9.21 5.38
N ILE A 25 10.74 8.88 4.61
CA ILE A 25 9.59 8.13 5.11
C ILE A 25 9.91 6.64 5.08
N PHE A 26 9.84 5.99 6.24
CA PHE A 26 9.99 4.54 6.36
C PHE A 26 8.79 3.79 5.78
N ILE A 27 9.07 2.84 4.88
CA ILE A 27 8.05 2.05 4.19
C ILE A 27 7.87 0.69 4.90
N ALA A 28 6.71 0.49 5.52
CA ALA A 28 6.39 -0.71 6.30
C ALA A 28 5.81 -1.88 5.46
N GLY A 29 5.89 -1.79 4.13
CA GLY A 29 5.44 -2.82 3.18
C GLY A 29 4.74 -2.25 1.96
N ARG A 30 4.02 -3.12 1.23
CA ARG A 30 3.23 -2.76 0.04
C ARG A 30 1.82 -3.35 0.15
N ALA A 31 0.87 -2.69 -0.51
CA ALA A 31 -0.50 -3.19 -0.67
C ALA A 31 -0.97 -2.92 -2.10
N VAL A 32 -1.51 -3.95 -2.75
CA VAL A 32 -1.97 -3.91 -4.15
C VAL A 32 -3.42 -4.31 -4.18
N GLY A 33 -4.25 -3.56 -4.91
CA GLY A 33 -5.64 -3.90 -5.17
C GLY A 33 -5.91 -4.12 -6.66
N VAL A 34 -6.80 -5.05 -6.99
CA VAL A 34 -7.25 -5.34 -8.36
C VAL A 34 -8.73 -4.95 -8.48
N GLY A 35 -9.07 -4.11 -9.47
CA GLY A 35 -10.45 -3.74 -9.75
C GLY A 35 -10.61 -3.24 -11.17
N ARG A 36 -11.64 -3.73 -11.90
CA ARG A 36 -11.94 -3.30 -13.27
C ARG A 36 -12.80 -2.06 -13.32
N ASP A 37 -13.77 -1.96 -12.43
CA ASP A 37 -14.67 -0.82 -12.34
C ASP A 37 -14.60 -0.12 -10.98
N LYS A 38 -15.08 1.12 -10.91
CA LYS A 38 -15.11 1.92 -9.67
C LYS A 38 -15.93 1.15 -8.62
N GLY A 39 -15.32 0.89 -7.46
CA GLY A 39 -15.93 0.14 -6.36
C GLY A 39 -15.64 -1.37 -6.38
N GLU A 40 -15.09 -1.94 -7.45
CA GLU A 40 -14.72 -3.36 -7.45
C GLU A 40 -13.50 -3.66 -6.56
N VAL A 41 -12.67 -2.66 -6.29
CA VAL A 41 -11.55 -2.79 -5.34
C VAL A 41 -12.03 -3.07 -3.91
N GLU A 42 -13.30 -2.77 -3.59
CA GLU A 42 -13.92 -3.12 -2.30
C GLU A 42 -14.30 -4.60 -2.22
N LYS A 43 -14.36 -5.29 -3.36
CA LYS A 43 -14.57 -6.74 -3.43
C LYS A 43 -13.25 -7.51 -3.48
N ASP A 44 -12.13 -6.80 -3.57
CA ASP A 44 -10.79 -7.38 -3.51
C ASP A 44 -10.39 -7.61 -2.05
N GLU A 45 -10.82 -8.75 -1.52
CA GLU A 45 -10.54 -9.15 -0.14
C GLU A 45 -9.03 -9.24 0.13
N GLU A 46 -8.23 -9.72 -0.83
CA GLU A 46 -6.77 -9.82 -0.70
C GLU A 46 -6.16 -8.42 -0.59
N GLY A 47 -6.53 -7.52 -1.50
CA GLY A 47 -6.06 -6.13 -1.48
C GLY A 47 -6.46 -5.39 -0.21
N LEU A 48 -7.69 -5.57 0.27
CA LEU A 48 -8.18 -5.01 1.52
C LEU A 48 -7.40 -5.53 2.74
N GLN A 49 -7.12 -6.85 2.78
CA GLN A 49 -6.30 -7.43 3.85
C GLN A 49 -4.87 -6.89 3.84
N MET A 50 -4.27 -6.74 2.65
CA MET A 50 -2.93 -6.15 2.53
C MET A 50 -2.89 -4.70 3.03
N VAL A 51 -3.89 -3.88 2.69
CA VAL A 51 -3.99 -2.49 3.17
C VAL A 51 -4.13 -2.45 4.70
N LYS A 52 -4.97 -3.31 5.26
CA LYS A 52 -5.16 -3.40 6.72
C LYS A 52 -3.86 -3.81 7.42
N SER A 53 -3.14 -4.81 6.88
CA SER A 53 -1.84 -5.23 7.43
C SER A 53 -0.79 -4.12 7.33
N LEU A 54 -0.74 -3.40 6.21
CA LEU A 54 0.17 -2.27 6.03
C LEU A 54 -0.09 -1.17 7.07
N GLY A 55 -1.36 -0.78 7.27
CA GLY A 55 -1.74 0.20 8.28
C GLY A 55 -1.38 -0.23 9.70
N GLN A 56 -1.58 -1.51 10.05
CA GLN A 56 -1.18 -2.07 11.34
C GLN A 56 0.34 -2.02 11.56
N ARG A 57 1.14 -2.34 10.52
CA ARG A 57 2.61 -2.26 10.59
C ARG A 57 3.09 -0.82 10.74
N MET A 58 2.49 0.13 10.03
CA MET A 58 2.80 1.55 10.18
C MET A 58 2.48 2.05 11.60
N ALA A 59 1.30 1.72 12.12
CA ALA A 59 0.91 2.08 13.49
C ALA A 59 1.79 1.41 14.55
N TRP A 60 2.28 0.19 14.30
CA TRP A 60 3.24 -0.47 15.17
C TRP A 60 4.61 0.23 15.14
N LEU A 61 5.12 0.58 13.96
CA LEU A 61 6.39 1.29 13.80
C LEU A 61 6.35 2.67 14.49
N LEU A 62 5.29 3.45 14.23
CA LEU A 62 5.11 4.77 14.84
C LEU A 62 5.05 4.69 16.38
N ARG A 63 4.34 3.69 16.92
CA ARG A 63 4.32 3.45 18.38
C ARG A 63 5.68 3.04 18.95
N LYS A 64 6.57 2.44 18.16
CA LYS A 64 7.93 2.08 18.59
C LYS A 64 8.92 3.24 18.48
N LEU A 65 8.69 4.18 17.57
CA LEU A 65 9.55 5.35 17.38
C LEU A 65 9.19 6.50 18.33
N TYR A 66 7.91 6.64 18.69
CA TYR A 66 7.40 7.77 19.49
C TYR A 66 6.72 7.36 20.80
N GLY A 67 6.71 6.07 21.14
CA GLY A 67 6.13 5.54 22.37
C GLY A 67 7.17 5.04 23.36
#